data_AF-A0A938SC59-F1
#
_entry.id   AF-A0A938SC59-F1
#
_cell.length_a   1.000
_cell.length_b   1.000
_cell.length_c   1.000
_cell.angle_alpha   90.00
_cell.angle_beta   90.00
_cell.angle_gamma   90.00
#
_symmetry.space_group_name_H-M   'P 1'
#
loop_
_entity.id
_entity.type
_entity.pdbx_description
1 polymer ?
#
loop_
_entity_poly.entity_id
_entity_poly.type
_entity_poly.pdbx_seq_one_letter_code
_entity_poly.pdbx_strand_id
1 'polypeptide(L)'
;MWHVHSVMAAGRRLTLAALLALLWLSVASGQPAPGPPTEDVERVRKPLLDLSLLLTVQDQEPLEKEPFYYLLRRVREMTHEELDSLRDPAITFDSYVDTPDRCRGKVHQVMGTLFRLQPTPLPADNPTGLPTLYEGQIVDRDVNMFSFYVLEEPGNVRLKEDSVLLNGVFLKVIAYKARSGQFHASPLLIGKRLVKVPQQHPRGGTATGWATVMWIGLAAVVAAIAAVALMATVNARRQKPRAQRPPPMP
;
A
#
# COMPACT_ATOMS: atom_id res chain seq x y z
N MET A 1 19.11 -71.91 -3.06
CA MET A 1 20.59 -71.87 -3.14
C MET A 1 20.96 -70.40 -3.39
N TRP A 2 21.54 -69.58 -2.51
CA TRP A 2 22.32 -69.75 -1.28
C TRP A 2 22.11 -68.53 -0.35
N HIS A 3 22.11 -68.82 0.96
CA HIS A 3 22.49 -68.01 2.12
C HIS A 3 21.97 -66.58 2.39
N VAL A 4 20.99 -66.58 3.29
CA VAL A 4 20.80 -65.65 4.41
C VAL A 4 21.97 -65.75 5.42
N HIS A 5 22.60 -64.64 5.80
CA HIS A 5 23.35 -64.42 7.06
C HIS A 5 23.43 -62.88 7.28
N SER A 6 22.75 -62.29 8.27
CA SER A 6 23.10 -62.24 9.70
C SER A 6 24.38 -61.42 10.01
N VAL A 7 24.20 -60.12 10.28
CA VAL A 7 25.05 -59.30 11.16
C VAL A 7 24.08 -58.37 11.94
N MET A 8 23.56 -58.81 13.08
CA MET A 8 24.00 -58.43 14.44
C MET A 8 24.33 -56.94 14.57
N ALA A 9 23.48 -56.14 15.22
CA ALA A 9 23.40 -56.02 16.68
C ALA A 9 24.71 -55.54 17.32
N ALA A 10 24.94 -54.22 17.33
CA ALA A 10 25.84 -53.56 18.27
C ALA A 10 25.48 -52.06 18.33
N GLY A 11 25.17 -51.54 19.52
CA GLY A 11 25.07 -50.09 19.72
C GLY A 11 23.92 -49.55 20.57
N ARG A 12 23.18 -50.39 21.32
CA ARG A 12 22.38 -49.91 22.46
C ARG A 12 23.27 -49.88 23.70
N ARG A 13 23.80 -48.71 24.07
CA ARG A 13 24.23 -48.29 25.43
C ARG A 13 25.13 -47.05 25.33
N LEU A 14 24.49 -45.88 25.32
CA LEU A 14 25.01 -44.51 25.54
C LEU A 14 23.93 -43.63 24.89
N THR A 15 23.02 -42.96 25.60
CA THR A 15 23.32 -41.79 26.43
C THR A 15 22.10 -41.44 27.31
N LEU A 16 21.77 -42.28 28.29
CA LEU A 16 20.79 -41.91 29.33
C LEU A 16 21.32 -40.80 30.27
N ALA A 17 22.61 -40.49 30.22
CA ALA A 17 23.24 -39.39 30.96
C ALA A 17 23.05 -38.00 30.30
N ALA A 18 22.70 -37.92 29.01
CA ALA A 18 22.51 -36.63 28.33
C ALA A 18 21.10 -36.03 28.56
N LEU A 19 20.13 -36.84 28.97
CA LEU A 19 18.76 -36.39 29.26
C LEU A 19 18.57 -35.88 30.69
N LEU A 20 19.48 -36.20 31.62
CA LEU A 20 19.41 -35.71 33.01
C LEU A 20 20.15 -34.37 33.24
N ALA A 21 21.09 -34.00 32.36
CA ALA A 21 21.75 -32.69 32.40
C ALA A 21 20.86 -31.54 31.86
N LEU A 22 19.87 -31.85 31.03
CA LEU A 22 18.89 -30.88 30.53
C LEU A 22 17.74 -30.60 31.52
N LEU A 23 17.60 -31.41 32.57
CA LEU A 23 16.61 -31.22 33.64
C LEU A 23 17.12 -30.37 34.82
N TRP A 24 18.43 -30.15 34.93
CA TRP A 24 19.01 -29.31 35.99
C TRP A 24 19.23 -27.83 35.60
N LEU A 25 19.01 -27.47 34.33
CA LEU A 25 19.09 -26.06 33.88
C LEU A 25 17.74 -25.32 33.92
N SER A 26 16.73 -25.85 34.63
CA SER A 26 15.41 -25.20 34.77
C SER A 26 15.18 -24.50 36.11
N VAL A 27 16.17 -24.44 37.01
CA VAL A 27 15.96 -24.03 38.43
C VAL A 27 16.57 -22.68 38.80
N ALA A 28 17.14 -21.92 37.86
CA ALA A 28 17.73 -20.60 38.16
C ALA A 28 17.25 -19.44 37.28
N SER A 29 16.20 -19.63 36.47
CA SER A 29 15.47 -18.49 35.90
C SER A 29 14.48 -18.01 36.94
N GLY A 30 14.95 -17.16 37.86
CA GLY A 30 14.10 -16.42 38.76
C GLY A 30 13.13 -15.57 37.95
N GLN A 31 11.99 -16.15 37.58
CA GLN A 31 10.87 -15.40 37.04
C GLN A 31 10.51 -14.39 38.13
N PRO A 32 10.69 -13.08 37.87
CA PRO A 32 10.26 -12.07 38.83
C PRO A 32 8.79 -12.32 39.12
N ALA A 33 8.45 -12.37 40.42
CA ALA A 33 7.09 -12.58 40.86
C ALA A 33 6.16 -11.66 40.06
N PRO A 34 5.03 -12.15 39.53
CA PRO A 34 4.07 -11.30 38.83
C PRO A 34 3.76 -10.12 39.75
N GLY A 35 4.16 -8.93 39.32
CA GLY A 35 3.91 -7.71 40.07
C GLY A 35 2.41 -7.58 40.33
N PRO A 36 2.01 -6.86 41.40
CA PRO A 36 0.61 -6.61 41.68
C PRO A 36 -0.07 -6.10 40.40
N PRO A 37 -1.28 -6.60 40.06
CA PRO A 37 -1.99 -6.19 38.85
C PRO A 37 -2.09 -4.68 38.85
N THR A 38 -1.39 -4.05 37.91
CA THR A 38 -1.30 -2.60 37.79
C THR A 38 -2.72 -2.07 37.58
N GLU A 39 -3.29 -1.39 38.58
CA GLU A 39 -4.60 -0.72 38.57
C GLU A 39 -4.75 0.35 37.47
N ASP A 40 -3.75 0.56 36.60
CA ASP A 40 -3.79 1.51 35.49
C ASP A 40 -4.60 1.02 34.25
N VAL A 41 -5.09 -0.23 34.22
CA VAL A 41 -5.89 -0.73 33.07
C VAL A 41 -7.28 -0.10 33.01
N GLU A 42 -7.76 0.49 34.12
CA GLU A 42 -9.06 1.13 34.23
C GLU A 42 -8.99 2.66 34.24
N ARG A 43 -7.93 3.25 33.64
CA ARG A 43 -8.01 4.62 33.10
C ARG A 43 -9.04 4.63 31.98
N VAL A 44 -10.30 4.76 32.41
CA VAL A 44 -11.38 5.52 31.79
C VAL A 44 -11.32 5.42 30.27
N ARG A 45 -12.00 4.39 29.73
CA ARG A 45 -12.42 4.31 28.33
C ARG A 45 -13.36 5.48 28.01
N LYS A 46 -12.85 6.71 28.06
CA LYS A 46 -13.50 7.87 27.50
C LYS A 46 -13.81 7.49 26.04
N PRO A 47 -15.05 7.65 25.56
CA PRO A 47 -15.39 7.31 24.18
C PRO A 47 -14.33 7.88 23.27
N LEU A 48 -13.69 6.98 22.51
CA LEU A 48 -12.39 7.21 21.88
C LEU A 48 -12.44 8.43 20.96
N LEU A 49 -13.60 8.73 20.38
CA LEU A 49 -13.92 9.89 19.57
C LEU A 49 -15.39 10.28 19.80
N ASP A 50 -15.67 11.59 19.78
CA ASP A 50 -17.02 12.15 19.70
C ASP A 50 -17.47 12.11 18.25
N LEU A 51 -18.14 11.01 17.90
CA LEU A 51 -18.60 10.77 16.54
C LEU A 51 -19.65 11.80 16.11
N SER A 52 -20.37 12.44 17.05
CA SER A 52 -21.43 13.39 16.71
C SER A 52 -20.89 14.59 15.94
N LEU A 53 -19.71 15.10 16.34
CA LEU A 53 -19.04 16.19 15.64
C LEU A 53 -18.57 15.76 14.24
N LEU A 54 -18.06 14.54 14.08
CA LEU A 54 -17.58 14.04 12.78
C LEU A 54 -18.70 13.78 11.79
N LEU A 55 -19.92 13.50 12.26
CA LEU A 55 -21.09 13.35 11.40
C LEU A 55 -21.57 14.68 10.78
N THR A 56 -21.08 15.83 11.24
CA THR A 56 -21.38 17.14 10.65
C THR A 56 -20.49 17.48 9.44
N VAL A 57 -19.45 16.68 9.19
CA VAL A 57 -18.47 16.88 8.12
C VAL A 57 -19.08 16.53 6.76
N GLN A 58 -18.90 17.41 5.77
CA GLN A 58 -19.44 17.24 4.42
C GLN A 58 -18.33 16.92 3.44
N ASP A 59 -18.39 15.79 2.74
CA ASP A 59 -17.36 15.45 1.76
C ASP A 59 -17.32 16.43 0.57
N GLN A 60 -16.14 16.59 -0.03
CA GLN A 60 -15.86 17.45 -1.19
C GLN A 60 -16.05 18.96 -0.97
N GLU A 61 -16.56 19.37 0.19
CA GLU A 61 -16.60 20.76 0.63
C GLU A 61 -15.27 21.22 1.26
N PRO A 62 -15.02 22.55 1.38
CA PRO A 62 -13.88 23.09 2.10
C PRO A 62 -13.71 22.49 3.51
N LEU A 63 -12.47 22.46 3.99
CA LEU A 63 -12.13 21.86 5.28
C LEU A 63 -12.77 22.61 6.45
N GLU A 64 -13.58 21.91 7.23
CA GLU A 64 -14.26 22.43 8.41
C GLU A 64 -13.30 22.48 9.60
N LYS A 65 -13.12 23.68 10.17
CA LYS A 65 -12.11 23.93 11.21
C LYS A 65 -12.33 23.10 12.48
N GLU A 66 -13.55 23.03 12.98
CA GLU A 66 -13.86 22.40 14.27
C GLU A 66 -13.57 20.89 14.29
N PRO A 67 -14.14 20.05 13.40
CA PRO A 67 -13.83 18.62 13.36
C PRO A 67 -12.36 18.35 13.01
N PHE A 68 -11.74 19.20 12.17
CA PHE A 68 -10.32 19.11 11.86
C PHE A 68 -9.43 19.28 13.09
N TYR A 69 -9.61 20.38 13.85
CA TYR A 69 -8.83 20.61 15.07
C TYR A 69 -9.16 19.62 16.19
N TYR A 70 -10.42 19.15 16.26
CA TYR A 70 -10.81 18.08 17.17
C TYR A 70 -9.98 16.81 16.93
N LEU A 71 -9.90 16.35 15.68
CA LEU A 71 -9.10 15.17 15.33
C LEU A 71 -7.60 15.40 15.52
N LEU A 72 -7.06 16.57 15.19
CA LEU A 72 -5.65 16.89 15.44
C LEU A 72 -5.28 16.76 16.92
N ARG A 73 -6.09 17.36 17.81
CA ARG A 73 -5.89 17.24 19.26
C ARG A 73 -5.96 15.77 19.67
N ARG A 74 -6.90 15.02 19.11
CA ARG A 74 -7.08 13.61 19.48
C ARG A 74 -5.89 12.73 19.05
N VAL A 75 -5.45 12.87 17.80
CA VAL A 75 -4.28 12.15 17.26
C VAL A 75 -3.00 12.53 18.01
N ARG A 76 -2.88 13.78 18.47
CA ARG A 76 -1.76 14.23 19.31
C ARG A 76 -1.68 13.49 20.64
N GLU A 77 -2.83 13.29 21.29
CA GLU A 77 -2.94 12.60 22.58
C GLU A 77 -2.66 11.10 22.49
N MET A 78 -2.92 10.48 21.32
CA MET A 78 -2.71 9.05 21.11
C MET A 78 -1.22 8.69 20.97
N THR A 79 -0.82 7.53 21.47
CA THR A 79 0.49 6.95 21.18
C THR A 79 0.52 6.28 19.80
N HIS A 80 1.71 5.92 19.33
CA HIS A 80 1.86 5.20 18.06
C HIS A 80 1.27 3.79 18.15
N GLU A 81 1.46 3.14 19.30
CA GLU A 81 0.95 1.82 19.62
C GLU A 81 -0.58 1.81 19.71
N GLU A 82 -1.17 2.85 20.31
CA GLU A 82 -2.62 3.03 20.35
C GLU A 82 -3.20 3.16 18.93
N LEU A 83 -2.63 4.03 18.09
CA LEU A 83 -3.06 4.15 16.69
C LEU A 83 -2.96 2.82 15.93
N ASP A 84 -1.87 2.08 16.11
CA ASP A 84 -1.69 0.78 15.45
C ASP A 84 -2.73 -0.26 15.92
N SER A 85 -3.03 -0.28 17.22
CA SER A 85 -4.02 -1.19 17.81
C SER A 85 -5.47 -0.91 17.38
N LEU A 86 -5.75 0.34 16.99
CA LEU A 86 -7.08 0.79 16.55
C LEU A 86 -7.33 0.62 15.05
N ARG A 87 -6.35 0.10 14.31
CA ARG A 87 -6.47 -0.13 12.86
C ARG A 87 -7.67 -1.04 12.55
N ASP A 88 -8.55 -0.56 11.69
CA ASP A 88 -9.66 -1.35 11.15
C ASP A 88 -9.25 -1.92 9.76
N PRO A 89 -8.92 -3.22 9.66
CA PRO A 89 -8.51 -3.83 8.41
C PRO A 89 -9.65 -3.99 7.41
N ALA A 90 -10.90 -3.77 7.81
CA ALA A 90 -12.05 -3.86 6.92
C ALA A 90 -12.20 -2.60 6.06
N ILE A 91 -11.52 -1.50 6.40
CA ILE A 91 -11.55 -0.27 5.60
C ILE A 91 -10.68 -0.44 4.37
N THR A 92 -11.29 -0.25 3.21
CA THR A 92 -10.62 -0.21 1.90
C THR A 92 -10.69 1.21 1.32
N PHE A 93 -10.02 1.46 0.19
CA PHE A 93 -10.18 2.73 -0.52
C PHE A 93 -11.64 2.98 -0.92
N ASP A 94 -12.30 1.97 -1.49
CA ASP A 94 -13.71 2.05 -1.92
C ASP A 94 -14.65 2.36 -0.74
N SER A 95 -14.30 1.94 0.48
CA SER A 95 -15.09 2.24 1.68
C SER A 95 -15.24 3.75 1.93
N TYR A 96 -14.22 4.56 1.58
CA TYR A 96 -14.28 6.02 1.67
C TYR A 96 -15.19 6.66 0.63
N VAL A 97 -15.34 6.01 -0.53
CA VAL A 97 -16.17 6.50 -1.62
C VAL A 97 -17.63 6.12 -1.38
N ASP A 98 -17.86 4.87 -1.03
CA ASP A 98 -19.21 4.31 -0.93
C ASP A 98 -19.88 4.62 0.41
N THR A 99 -19.11 4.63 1.50
CA THR A 99 -19.63 4.79 2.86
C THR A 99 -18.74 5.66 3.76
N PRO A 100 -18.42 6.91 3.36
CA PRO A 100 -17.51 7.78 4.12
C PRO A 100 -17.94 7.98 5.57
N ASP A 101 -19.25 8.16 5.83
CA ASP A 101 -19.82 8.33 7.17
C ASP A 101 -19.44 7.19 8.14
N ARG A 102 -19.36 5.95 7.63
CA ARG A 102 -19.00 4.76 8.43
C ARG A 102 -17.50 4.65 8.69
N CYS A 103 -16.69 5.40 7.93
CA CYS A 103 -15.25 5.41 8.04
C CYS A 103 -14.74 6.55 8.95
N ARG A 104 -15.53 7.62 9.14
CA ARG A 104 -15.07 8.80 9.90
C ARG A 104 -14.66 8.44 11.32
N GLY A 105 -13.48 8.93 11.71
CA GLY A 105 -12.89 8.65 13.03
C GLY A 105 -12.21 7.29 13.15
N LYS A 106 -12.31 6.40 12.16
CA LYS A 106 -11.61 5.12 12.22
C LYS A 106 -10.15 5.26 11.78
N VAL A 107 -9.28 4.42 12.35
CA VAL A 107 -7.87 4.35 11.95
C VAL A 107 -7.71 3.39 10.78
N HIS A 108 -7.05 3.87 9.73
CA HIS A 108 -6.63 3.07 8.59
C HIS A 108 -5.12 3.19 8.40
N GLN A 109 -4.51 2.08 8.00
CA GLN A 109 -3.10 2.03 7.66
C GLN A 109 -2.94 2.13 6.15
N VAL A 110 -2.30 3.20 5.69
CA VAL A 110 -1.95 3.40 4.29
C VAL A 110 -0.46 3.18 4.11
N MET A 111 -0.10 2.31 3.17
CA MET A 111 1.28 2.12 2.73
C MET A 111 1.37 2.46 1.25
N GLY A 112 2.34 3.29 0.89
CA GLY A 112 2.53 3.71 -0.49
C GLY A 112 3.73 4.59 -0.71
N THR A 113 3.85 5.16 -1.91
CA THR A 113 4.93 6.08 -2.28
C THR A 113 4.55 7.51 -1.91
N LEU A 114 5.46 8.22 -1.22
CA LEU A 114 5.22 9.60 -0.83
C LEU A 114 5.31 10.53 -2.04
N PHE A 115 4.22 11.19 -2.42
CA PHE A 115 4.17 12.01 -3.65
C PHE A 115 4.33 13.51 -3.41
N ARG A 116 3.80 14.01 -2.29
CA ARG A 116 3.87 15.40 -1.86
C ARG A 116 4.11 15.44 -0.36
N LEU A 117 4.91 16.41 0.08
CA LEU A 117 5.10 16.72 1.49
C LEU A 117 5.53 18.18 1.63
N GLN A 118 4.86 18.94 2.47
CA GLN A 118 5.20 20.33 2.75
C GLN A 118 4.81 20.70 4.18
N PRO A 119 5.57 21.58 4.86
CA PRO A 119 5.11 22.18 6.09
C PRO A 119 3.95 23.15 5.80
N THR A 120 2.89 23.07 6.59
CA THR A 120 1.71 23.93 6.54
C THR A 120 1.58 24.63 7.89
N PRO A 121 1.88 25.93 7.99
CA PRO A 121 1.75 26.68 9.23
C PRO A 121 0.28 26.76 9.65
N LEU A 122 0.03 26.64 10.95
CA LEU A 122 -1.30 26.84 11.52
C LEU A 122 -1.45 28.27 12.06
N PRO A 123 -2.69 28.81 12.13
CA PRO A 123 -2.96 30.08 12.79
C PRO A 123 -2.47 30.09 14.24
N ALA A 124 -1.95 31.22 14.73
CA ALA A 124 -1.42 31.33 16.09
C ALA A 124 -2.46 31.07 17.19
N ASP A 125 -3.75 31.31 16.90
CA ASP A 125 -4.89 31.14 17.79
C ASP A 125 -5.55 29.75 17.69
N ASN A 126 -4.93 28.79 16.97
CA ASN A 126 -5.52 27.47 16.81
C ASN A 126 -5.60 26.72 18.16
N PRO A 127 -6.69 25.98 18.42
CA PRO A 127 -6.94 25.35 19.73
C PRO A 127 -6.03 24.14 20.02
N THR A 128 -5.24 23.69 19.04
CA THR A 128 -4.31 22.57 19.22
C THR A 128 -2.95 23.02 19.76
N GLY A 129 -2.63 24.31 19.68
CA GLY A 129 -1.33 24.85 20.07
C GLY A 129 -0.15 24.35 19.22
N LEU A 130 -0.42 23.65 18.11
CA LEU A 130 0.61 23.23 17.16
C LEU A 130 0.95 24.41 16.23
N PRO A 131 2.23 24.73 16.01
CA PRO A 131 2.61 25.83 15.12
C PRO A 131 2.53 25.43 13.64
N THR A 132 2.82 24.16 13.34
CA THR A 132 2.99 23.64 11.99
C THR A 132 2.46 22.21 11.92
N LEU A 133 1.90 21.84 10.78
CA LEU A 133 1.63 20.47 10.38
C LEU A 133 2.42 20.14 9.12
N TYR A 134 2.48 18.87 8.76
CA TYR A 134 3.03 18.44 7.48
C TYR A 134 1.92 17.86 6.63
N GLU A 135 1.58 18.57 5.56
CA GLU A 135 0.59 18.17 4.57
C GLU A 135 1.27 17.36 3.48
N GLY A 136 0.65 16.25 3.08
CA GLY A 136 1.19 15.45 1.99
C GLY A 136 0.19 14.53 1.31
N GLN A 137 0.74 13.74 0.39
CA GLN A 137 -0.02 12.77 -0.39
C GLN A 137 0.75 11.46 -0.51
N ILE A 138 0.06 10.33 -0.32
CA ILE A 138 0.57 8.96 -0.54
C ILE A 138 -0.19 8.37 -1.71
N VAL A 139 0.54 7.73 -2.64
CA VAL A 139 -0.05 6.90 -3.69
C VAL A 139 0.20 5.45 -3.32
N ASP A 140 -0.87 4.67 -3.12
CA ASP A 140 -0.75 3.24 -2.80
C ASP A 140 -0.36 2.40 -4.03
N ARG A 141 -0.38 1.07 -3.88
CA ARG A 141 -0.06 0.13 -4.96
C ARG A 141 -1.10 0.13 -6.08
N ASP A 142 -2.34 0.41 -5.75
CA ASP A 142 -3.48 0.40 -6.68
C ASP A 142 -3.71 1.78 -7.31
N VAL A 143 -2.74 2.69 -7.16
CA VAL A 143 -2.73 4.05 -7.71
C VAL A 143 -3.81 4.94 -7.08
N ASN A 144 -4.29 4.57 -5.89
CA ASN A 144 -5.19 5.40 -5.12
C ASN A 144 -4.39 6.50 -4.40
N MET A 145 -4.93 7.71 -4.44
CA MET A 145 -4.33 8.87 -3.77
C MET A 145 -4.96 9.05 -2.39
N PHE A 146 -4.11 9.20 -1.37
CA PHE A 146 -4.51 9.55 -0.01
C PHE A 146 -3.86 10.88 0.38
N SER A 147 -4.67 11.85 0.76
CA SER A 147 -4.20 13.11 1.32
C SER A 147 -4.05 12.96 2.82
N PHE A 148 -3.05 13.63 3.42
CA PHE A 148 -2.85 13.53 4.85
C PHE A 148 -2.31 14.80 5.49
N TYR A 149 -2.53 14.92 6.79
CA TYR A 149 -1.75 15.75 7.71
C TYR A 149 -1.05 14.87 8.74
N VAL A 150 0.24 15.14 8.98
CA VAL A 150 0.95 14.59 10.14
C VAL A 150 1.46 15.69 11.07
N LEU A 151 1.52 15.35 12.35
CA LEU A 151 1.83 16.28 13.44
C LEU A 151 3.34 16.40 13.64
N GLU A 152 4.05 15.29 13.50
CA GLU A 152 5.49 15.22 13.67
C GLU A 152 6.21 15.41 12.33
N GLU A 153 7.38 16.05 12.38
CA GLU A 153 8.24 16.19 11.22
C GLU A 153 8.63 14.81 10.69
N PRO A 154 8.30 14.48 9.43
CA PRO A 154 8.81 13.26 8.85
C PRO A 154 10.34 13.39 8.71
N GLY A 155 11.07 12.34 9.09
CA GLY A 155 12.53 12.30 8.94
C GLY A 155 12.98 12.33 7.46
N ASN A 156 14.21 11.89 7.17
CA ASN A 156 14.79 11.90 5.81
C ASN A 156 14.02 10.98 4.81
N VAL A 157 12.90 11.49 4.29
CA VAL A 157 12.06 10.87 3.25
C VAL A 157 12.21 11.63 1.94
N ARG A 158 12.38 10.89 0.85
CA ARG A 158 12.52 11.43 -0.51
C ARG A 158 11.22 11.25 -1.28
N LEU A 159 10.72 12.35 -1.81
CA LEU A 159 9.50 12.35 -2.63
C LEU A 159 9.65 11.48 -3.86
N LYS A 160 8.60 10.73 -4.20
CA LYS A 160 8.47 9.82 -5.34
C LYS A 160 9.45 8.65 -5.35
N GLU A 161 10.33 8.58 -4.37
CA GLU A 161 11.30 7.51 -4.20
C GLU A 161 10.93 6.65 -3.02
N ASP A 162 10.78 7.21 -1.83
CA ASP A 162 10.60 6.40 -0.62
C ASP A 162 9.14 5.93 -0.44
N SER A 163 9.01 4.69 0.01
CA SER A 163 7.74 4.15 0.49
C SER A 163 7.56 4.49 1.97
N VAL A 164 6.35 4.90 2.34
CA VAL A 164 5.99 5.31 3.69
C VAL A 164 4.74 4.55 4.14
N LEU A 165 4.61 4.41 5.45
CA LEU A 165 3.46 3.87 6.15
C LEU A 165 2.89 4.94 7.06
N LEU A 166 1.57 5.12 6.99
CA LEU A 166 0.79 6.08 7.76
C LEU A 166 -0.35 5.34 8.46
N ASN A 167 -0.37 5.38 9.78
CA ASN A 167 -1.57 5.06 10.57
C ASN A 167 -2.33 6.37 10.80
N GLY A 168 -3.44 6.56 10.08
CA GLY A 168 -4.18 7.82 10.06
C GLY A 168 -5.66 7.62 10.40
N VAL A 169 -6.22 8.59 11.12
CA VAL A 169 -7.66 8.68 11.38
C VAL A 169 -8.34 9.35 10.20
N PHE A 170 -9.35 8.73 9.61
CA PHE A 170 -10.08 9.31 8.48
C PHE A 170 -11.01 10.44 8.92
N LEU A 171 -10.91 11.59 8.24
CA LEU A 171 -11.76 12.76 8.47
C LEU A 171 -12.88 12.86 7.42
N LYS A 172 -12.49 13.00 6.14
CA LYS A 172 -13.43 13.24 5.02
C LYS A 172 -12.80 12.92 3.69
N VAL A 173 -13.60 12.86 2.64
CA VAL A 173 -13.13 12.91 1.27
C VAL A 173 -12.99 14.38 0.85
N ILE A 174 -11.84 14.76 0.30
CA ILE A 174 -11.62 16.10 -0.27
C ILE A 174 -11.55 16.03 -1.78
N ALA A 175 -12.07 17.06 -2.45
CA ALA A 175 -11.88 17.25 -3.88
C ALA A 175 -10.64 18.11 -4.12
N TYR A 176 -9.80 17.72 -5.09
CA TYR A 176 -8.69 18.54 -5.55
C TYR A 176 -8.66 18.59 -7.07
N LYS A 177 -8.22 19.72 -7.60
CA LYS A 177 -8.04 19.90 -9.04
C LYS A 177 -6.65 19.39 -9.43
N ALA A 178 -6.60 18.32 -10.23
CA ALA A 178 -5.34 17.85 -10.80
C ALA A 178 -4.79 18.85 -11.83
N ARG A 179 -3.53 18.66 -12.23
CA ARG A 179 -2.90 19.48 -13.29
C ARG A 179 -3.64 19.42 -14.63
N SER A 180 -4.35 18.32 -14.89
CA SER A 180 -5.23 18.16 -16.07
C SER A 180 -6.46 19.07 -16.03
N GLY A 181 -6.75 19.69 -14.88
CA GLY A 181 -7.97 20.45 -14.63
C GLY A 181 -9.16 19.60 -14.18
N GLN A 182 -9.04 18.27 -14.20
CA GLN A 182 -10.06 17.37 -13.67
C GLN A 182 -10.06 17.40 -12.14
N PHE A 183 -11.24 17.30 -11.56
CA PHE A 183 -11.40 17.13 -10.12
C PHE A 183 -11.26 15.65 -9.77
N HIS A 184 -10.48 15.37 -8.74
CA HIS A 184 -10.30 14.04 -8.16
C HIS A 184 -10.67 14.08 -6.68
N ALA A 185 -11.24 12.99 -6.20
CA ALA A 185 -11.51 12.75 -4.79
C ALA A 185 -10.31 12.07 -4.14
N SER A 186 -10.00 12.44 -2.90
CA SER A 186 -8.94 11.83 -2.10
C SER A 186 -9.39 11.74 -0.64
N PRO A 187 -9.29 10.57 0.02
CA PRO A 187 -9.49 10.47 1.45
C PRO A 187 -8.46 11.33 2.20
N LEU A 188 -8.93 12.12 3.17
CA LEU A 188 -8.09 12.93 4.04
C LEU A 188 -7.91 12.23 5.38
N LEU A 189 -6.66 11.87 5.68
CA LEU A 189 -6.25 11.21 6.92
C LEU A 189 -5.48 12.18 7.82
N ILE A 190 -5.62 12.02 9.14
CA ILE A 190 -4.81 12.71 10.13
C ILE A 190 -4.03 11.66 10.91
N GLY A 191 -2.71 11.65 10.78
CA GLY A 191 -1.84 10.69 11.48
C GLY A 191 -0.78 11.40 12.31
N LYS A 192 -0.10 10.66 13.18
CA LYS A 192 0.90 11.26 14.09
C LYS A 192 2.23 11.53 13.38
N ARG A 193 2.76 10.51 12.70
CA ARG A 193 4.02 10.56 11.93
C ARG A 193 3.96 9.66 10.71
N LEU A 194 4.88 9.89 9.77
CA LEU A 194 5.18 8.94 8.69
C LEU A 194 6.29 7.99 9.12
N VAL A 195 6.13 6.70 8.83
CA VAL A 195 7.18 5.69 9.02
C VAL A 195 7.74 5.32 7.65
N LYS A 196 9.03 5.57 7.43
CA LYS A 196 9.70 5.12 6.19
C LYS A 196 9.77 3.60 6.19
N VAL A 197 9.23 2.99 5.13
CA VAL A 197 9.32 1.54 4.91
C VAL A 197 10.54 1.28 4.05
N PRO A 198 11.45 0.38 4.45
CA PRO A 198 12.53 -0.05 3.58
C PRO A 198 11.94 -0.52 2.25
N GLN A 199 12.32 0.15 1.16
CA GLN A 199 11.85 -0.26 -0.14
C GLN A 199 12.33 -1.68 -0.39
N GLN A 200 11.41 -2.62 -0.34
CA GLN A 200 11.59 -3.89 -1.02
C GLN A 200 11.74 -3.48 -2.47
N HIS A 201 12.98 -3.48 -2.97
CA HIS A 201 13.31 -3.01 -4.30
C HIS A 201 12.23 -3.50 -5.24
N PRO A 202 11.46 -2.61 -5.88
CA PRO A 202 10.39 -3.05 -6.75
C PRO A 202 11.04 -4.03 -7.71
N ARG A 203 10.69 -5.33 -7.60
CA ARG A 203 11.13 -6.37 -8.52
C ARG A 203 10.82 -5.79 -9.86
N GLY A 204 11.86 -5.37 -10.60
CA GLY A 204 11.75 -4.43 -11.70
C GLY A 204 10.48 -4.72 -12.47
N GLY A 205 9.47 -3.88 -12.24
CA GLY A 205 8.28 -3.81 -13.07
C GLY A 205 8.85 -3.33 -14.39
N THR A 206 9.30 -4.31 -15.16
CA THR A 206 10.18 -4.11 -16.27
C THR A 206 9.42 -3.20 -17.20
N ALA A 207 9.91 -1.97 -17.42
CA ALA A 207 9.45 -1.13 -18.52
C ALA A 207 9.50 -1.88 -19.86
N THR A 208 10.21 -3.01 -19.90
CA THR A 208 10.13 -4.08 -20.89
C THR A 208 8.69 -4.51 -21.22
N GLY A 209 7.72 -4.52 -20.30
CA GLY A 209 6.36 -4.98 -20.59
C GLY A 209 5.66 -4.19 -21.71
N TRP A 210 5.56 -2.86 -21.57
CA TRP A 210 4.91 -2.02 -22.60
C TRP A 210 5.75 -1.90 -23.86
N ALA A 211 7.08 -1.86 -23.73
CA ALA A 211 7.98 -1.88 -24.88
C ALA A 211 7.83 -3.19 -25.68
N THR A 212 7.73 -4.34 -25.02
CA THR A 212 7.50 -5.64 -25.66
C THR A 212 6.14 -5.70 -26.34
N VAL A 213 5.07 -5.19 -25.71
CA VAL A 213 3.75 -5.10 -26.36
C VAL A 213 3.79 -4.21 -27.61
N MET A 214 4.48 -3.06 -27.54
CA MET A 214 4.69 -2.18 -28.69
C MET A 214 5.47 -2.87 -29.82
N TRP A 215 6.54 -3.60 -29.49
CA TRP A 215 7.32 -4.34 -30.48
C TRP A 215 6.52 -5.48 -31.13
N ILE A 216 5.71 -6.22 -30.36
CA ILE A 216 4.82 -7.25 -30.88
C ILE A 216 3.77 -6.64 -31.82
N GLY A 217 3.15 -5.53 -31.41
CA GLY A 217 2.19 -4.80 -32.25
C GLY A 217 2.82 -4.32 -33.55
N LEU A 218 4.01 -3.72 -33.49
CA LEU A 218 4.74 -3.25 -34.66
C LEU A 218 5.11 -4.41 -35.61
N ALA A 219 5.59 -5.53 -35.07
CA ALA A 219 5.93 -6.71 -35.87
C ALA A 219 4.71 -7.29 -36.59
N ALA A 220 3.54 -7.32 -35.94
CA ALA A 220 2.30 -7.78 -36.56
C ALA A 220 1.85 -6.89 -37.72
N VAL A 221 1.97 -5.56 -37.58
CA VAL A 221 1.63 -4.60 -38.65
C VAL A 221 2.57 -4.79 -39.85
N VAL A 222 3.88 -4.91 -39.62
CA VAL A 222 4.87 -5.15 -40.68
C VAL A 222 4.58 -6.46 -41.42
N ALA A 223 4.25 -7.53 -40.69
CA ALA A 223 3.89 -8.82 -41.29
C ALA A 223 2.62 -8.74 -42.16
N ALA A 224 1.60 -8.00 -41.72
CA ALA A 224 0.38 -7.78 -42.49
C ALA A 224 0.64 -7.02 -43.80
N ILE A 225 1.44 -5.96 -43.75
CA ILE A 225 1.84 -5.19 -44.95
C ILE A 225 2.60 -6.09 -45.93
N ALA A 226 3.56 -6.88 -45.44
CA ALA A 226 4.33 -7.80 -46.27
C ALA A 226 3.43 -8.87 -46.92
N ALA A 227 2.45 -9.41 -46.18
CA ALA A 227 1.50 -10.38 -46.71
C ALA A 227 0.63 -9.79 -47.83
N VAL A 228 0.12 -8.57 -47.67
CA VAL A 228 -0.66 -7.87 -48.70
C VAL A 228 0.19 -7.62 -49.95
N ALA A 229 1.43 -7.15 -49.78
CA ALA A 229 2.35 -6.94 -50.90
C ALA A 229 2.63 -8.26 -51.65
N LEU A 230 2.85 -9.37 -50.92
CA LEU A 230 3.06 -10.68 -51.52
C LEU A 230 1.82 -11.13 -52.30
N MET A 231 0.62 -11.00 -51.75
CA MET A 231 -0.63 -11.35 -52.45
C MET A 231 -0.81 -10.53 -53.73
N ALA A 232 -0.49 -9.23 -53.70
CA ALA A 232 -0.55 -8.36 -54.88
C ALA A 232 0.40 -8.84 -55.99
N THR A 233 1.64 -9.22 -55.64
CA THR A 233 2.61 -9.73 -56.64
C THR A 233 2.20 -11.08 -57.23
N VAL A 234 1.61 -11.98 -56.43
CA VAL A 234 1.08 -13.27 -56.91
C VAL A 234 -0.10 -13.04 -57.86
N ASN A 235 -0.99 -12.10 -57.53
CA ASN A 235 -2.16 -11.81 -58.36
C ASN A 235 -1.75 -11.17 -59.71
N ALA A 236 -0.77 -10.27 -59.71
CA ALA A 236 -0.22 -9.68 -60.94
C ALA A 236 0.40 -10.74 -61.88
N ARG A 237 1.03 -11.79 -61.34
CA ARG A 237 1.55 -12.91 -62.15
C ARG A 237 0.45 -13.75 -62.78
N ARG A 238 -0.69 -13.91 -62.12
CA ARG A 238 -1.87 -14.63 -62.67
C ARG A 238 -2.54 -13.86 -63.80
N GLN A 239 -2.50 -12.53 -63.75
CA GLN A 239 -3.07 -11.67 -64.79
C GLN A 239 -2.16 -11.49 -66.01
N LYS A 240 -0.92 -12.03 -66.01
CA LYS A 240 -0.05 -11.96 -67.19
C LYS A 240 -0.81 -12.59 -68.36
N PRO A 241 -1.23 -11.79 -69.37
CA PRO A 241 -2.18 -12.22 -70.37
C PRO A 241 -1.65 -13.47 -71.02
N ARG A 242 -2.45 -14.54 -71.03
CA ARG A 242 -2.19 -15.74 -71.81
C ARG A 242 -2.02 -15.24 -73.24
N ALA A 243 -0.75 -15.17 -73.69
CA ALA A 243 -0.38 -14.56 -74.96
C ALA A 243 -1.37 -15.06 -76.00
N GLN A 244 -2.08 -14.12 -76.63
CA GLN A 244 -3.06 -14.40 -77.66
C GLN A 244 -2.41 -15.40 -78.62
N ARG A 245 -2.94 -16.63 -78.64
CA ARG A 245 -2.49 -17.62 -79.61
C ARG A 245 -2.69 -16.97 -80.97
N PRO A 246 -1.64 -16.87 -81.80
CA PRO A 246 -1.80 -16.30 -83.13
C PRO A 246 -2.90 -17.09 -83.86
N PRO A 247 -3.78 -16.40 -84.60
CA PRO A 247 -4.87 -17.07 -85.31
C PRO A 247 -4.28 -18.10 -86.29
N PRO A 248 -4.97 -19.24 -86.50
CA PRO A 248 -4.54 -20.23 -87.48
C PRO A 248 -4.49 -19.58 -88.86
N MET A 249 -3.35 -19.74 -89.56
CA MET A 249 -3.21 -19.25 -90.93
C MET A 249 -4.02 -20.14 -91.89
N PRO A 250 -4.67 -19.54 -92.90
CA PRO A 250 -5.46 -20.25 -93.91
C PRO A 250 -4.61 -21.11 -94.84
#